data_AF-A0A2D5ZEK3-F1
#
_entry.id   AF-A0A2D5ZEK3-F1
#
_cell.length_a   1.000
_cell.length_b   1.000
_cell.length_c   1.000
_cell.angle_alpha   90.00
_cell.angle_beta   90.00
_cell.angle_gamma   90.00
#
_symmetry.space_group_name_H-M   'P 1'
#
loop_
_entity.id
_entity.type
_entity.pdbx_description
1 polymer ?
#
loop_
_entity_poly.entity_id
_entity_poly.type
_entity_poly.pdbx_seq_one_letter_code
_entity_poly.pdbx_strand_id
1 'polypeptide(L)'
;MKRIDHLIFLVHPCCYEGLDAEAIRANNSRHYVEVERGVKQRWIEALAARPPATLFVQLYGPQPLFDVAVEHLGADRSVYLRAPFPEDEDMREYYRRLMAVLHEHVETHGLELDPETVTSELWGESFEGCVNGYGGAFAEHLELNQPPRMRFEMTVPDARFVHGSIRHEPIPIPGTDVEAWLFECHDRTSAATFQPRRTAAWLDERRVKVMLDDRRIQVCTKLGHTIWPETPWHKNKPEQTLEYAEKLSEFNDRYVRSIGIPYDDFRKTIAAAVVEGTGTTDGHG
;
A
#
# COMPACT_ATOMS: atom_id res chain seq x y z
N MET A 1 -23.24 -2.60 -23.27
CA MET A 1 -22.44 -1.93 -22.24
C MET A 1 -20.96 -2.11 -22.56
N LYS A 2 -20.11 -1.16 -22.16
CA LYS A 2 -18.65 -1.26 -22.36
C LYS A 2 -18.02 -1.89 -21.12
N ARG A 3 -17.49 -3.11 -21.25
CA ARG A 3 -16.91 -3.84 -20.12
C ARG A 3 -15.61 -3.21 -19.62
N ILE A 4 -15.38 -3.23 -18.31
CA ILE A 4 -14.10 -2.94 -17.67
C ILE A 4 -13.43 -4.28 -17.35
N ASP A 5 -12.27 -4.54 -17.95
CA ASP A 5 -11.51 -5.78 -17.72
C ASP A 5 -10.37 -5.58 -16.70
N HIS A 6 -9.94 -4.34 -16.54
CA HIS A 6 -8.83 -3.97 -15.67
C HIS A 6 -9.04 -2.61 -15.00
N LEU A 7 -8.68 -2.51 -13.72
CA LEU A 7 -8.67 -1.27 -12.95
C LEU A 7 -7.24 -0.88 -12.59
N ILE A 8 -6.93 0.40 -12.69
CA ILE A 8 -5.70 0.98 -12.13
C ILE A 8 -6.11 2.06 -11.15
N PHE A 9 -5.74 1.89 -9.88
CA PHE A 9 -5.90 2.93 -8.87
C PHE A 9 -4.56 3.65 -8.68
N LEU A 10 -4.53 4.93 -9.03
CA LEU A 10 -3.41 5.82 -8.76
C LEU A 10 -3.73 6.71 -7.58
N VAL A 11 -3.11 6.41 -6.43
CA VAL A 11 -3.39 7.04 -5.15
C VAL A 11 -2.43 8.19 -4.89
N HIS A 12 -2.97 9.40 -4.70
CA HIS A 12 -2.21 10.60 -4.31
C HIS A 12 -0.92 10.83 -5.14
N PRO A 13 -0.99 10.86 -6.48
CA PRO A 13 0.23 11.04 -7.27
C PRO A 13 0.80 12.44 -7.11
N CYS A 14 2.13 12.53 -7.14
CA CYS A 14 2.90 13.78 -7.21
C CYS A 14 2.78 14.70 -5.98
N CYS A 15 2.67 14.14 -4.77
CA CYS A 15 2.56 14.90 -3.52
C CYS A 15 3.84 15.69 -3.17
N TYR A 16 5.01 15.21 -3.61
CA TYR A 16 6.29 15.83 -3.27
C TYR A 16 6.78 16.82 -4.35
N GLU A 17 6.48 16.58 -5.62
CA GLU A 17 6.88 17.45 -6.75
C GLU A 17 6.31 18.87 -6.65
N GLY A 18 5.15 19.02 -6.00
CA GLY A 18 4.50 20.31 -5.79
C GLY A 18 5.09 21.14 -4.63
N LEU A 19 6.01 20.57 -3.84
CA LEU A 19 6.61 21.27 -2.71
C LEU A 19 7.66 22.29 -3.19
N ASP A 20 7.70 23.45 -2.52
CA ASP A 20 8.75 24.43 -2.75
C ASP A 20 10.10 23.99 -2.13
N ALA A 21 11.17 24.71 -2.48
CA ALA A 21 12.51 24.39 -2.01
C ALA A 21 12.70 24.54 -0.50
N GLU A 22 11.89 25.36 0.18
CA GLU A 22 11.93 25.52 1.62
C GLU A 22 11.30 24.30 2.31
N ALA A 23 10.10 23.91 1.91
CA ALA A 23 9.39 22.73 2.39
C ALA A 23 10.21 21.45 2.15
N ILE A 24 10.84 21.30 0.98
CA ILE A 24 11.71 20.16 0.68
C ILE A 24 12.89 20.08 1.65
N ARG A 25 13.52 21.21 1.98
CA ARG A 25 14.65 21.25 2.92
C ARG A 25 14.19 20.98 4.36
N ALA A 26 13.12 21.65 4.79
CA ALA A 26 12.60 21.54 6.15
C ALA A 26 12.19 20.10 6.50
N ASN A 27 11.55 19.41 5.55
CA ASN A 27 11.05 18.05 5.74
C ASN A 27 12.03 16.96 5.28
N ASN A 28 13.22 17.35 4.81
CA ASN A 28 14.21 16.44 4.21
C ASN A 28 13.62 15.59 3.06
N SER A 29 12.68 16.15 2.27
CA SER A 29 11.87 15.41 1.29
C SER A 29 12.53 15.24 -0.07
N ARG A 30 13.78 15.70 -0.24
CA ARG A 30 14.48 15.65 -1.54
C ARG A 30 14.50 14.24 -2.13
N HIS A 31 14.72 13.24 -1.28
CA HIS A 31 14.69 11.84 -1.68
C HIS A 31 13.34 11.48 -2.32
N TYR A 32 12.22 11.78 -1.65
CA TYR A 32 10.89 11.43 -2.15
C TYR A 32 10.56 12.14 -3.47
N VAL A 33 11.00 13.38 -3.66
CA VAL A 33 10.85 14.10 -4.95
C VAL A 33 11.57 13.37 -6.08
N GLU A 34 12.80 12.88 -5.84
CA GLU A 34 13.59 12.16 -6.85
C GLU A 34 12.95 10.80 -7.19
N VAL A 35 12.47 10.08 -6.19
CA VAL A 35 11.76 8.81 -6.38
C VAL A 35 10.46 9.01 -7.14
N GLU A 36 9.65 9.98 -6.72
CA GLU A 36 8.35 10.29 -7.31
C GLU A 36 8.47 10.66 -8.79
N ARG A 37 9.46 11.46 -9.18
CA ARG A 37 9.74 11.76 -10.59
C ARG A 37 10.01 10.51 -11.41
N GLY A 38 10.81 9.59 -10.88
CA GLY A 38 11.10 8.31 -11.54
C GLY A 38 9.87 7.42 -11.64
N VAL A 39 9.05 7.35 -10.59
CA VAL A 39 7.81 6.58 -10.55
C VAL A 39 6.76 7.16 -11.51
N LYS A 40 6.61 8.49 -11.55
CA LYS A 40 5.69 9.19 -12.46
C LYS A 40 5.95 8.90 -13.92
N GLN A 41 7.22 8.88 -14.33
CA GLN A 41 7.59 8.49 -15.69
C GLN A 41 7.14 7.05 -15.99
N ARG A 42 7.31 6.13 -15.04
CA ARG A 42 6.81 4.75 -15.18
C ARG A 42 5.28 4.68 -15.25
N TRP A 43 4.55 5.52 -14.50
CA TRP A 43 3.08 5.59 -14.61
C TRP A 43 2.66 5.98 -16.02
N ILE A 44 3.27 7.01 -16.60
CA ILE A 44 2.97 7.49 -17.96
C ILE A 44 3.28 6.39 -19.00
N GLU A 45 4.45 5.77 -18.92
CA GLU A 45 4.85 4.68 -19.81
C GLU A 45 3.92 3.47 -19.70
N ALA A 46 3.55 3.10 -18.46
CA ALA A 46 2.66 1.99 -18.21
C ALA A 46 1.24 2.28 -18.72
N LEU A 47 0.75 3.52 -18.63
CA LEU A 47 -0.55 3.94 -19.16
C LEU A 47 -0.61 3.83 -20.68
N ALA A 48 0.41 4.31 -21.38
CA ALA A 48 0.48 4.26 -22.85
C ALA A 48 0.39 2.83 -23.42
N ALA A 49 0.73 1.81 -22.61
CA ALA A 49 0.64 0.41 -22.99
C ALA A 49 -0.70 -0.26 -22.62
N ARG A 50 -1.63 0.44 -21.96
CA ARG A 50 -2.86 -0.18 -21.45
C ARG A 50 -3.93 -0.37 -22.53
N PRO A 51 -4.68 -1.49 -22.45
CA PRO A 51 -5.77 -1.75 -23.38
C PRO A 51 -6.96 -0.81 -23.11
N PRO A 52 -7.79 -0.50 -24.13
CA PRO A 52 -8.97 0.38 -23.98
C PRO A 52 -10.05 -0.11 -23.01
N ALA A 53 -10.00 -1.38 -22.58
CA ALA A 53 -10.90 -1.94 -21.58
C ALA A 53 -10.47 -1.62 -20.13
N THR A 54 -9.40 -0.84 -19.94
CA THR A 54 -8.92 -0.39 -18.63
C THR A 54 -9.73 0.81 -18.15
N LEU A 55 -10.11 0.82 -16.86
CA LEU A 55 -10.57 2.02 -16.17
C LEU A 55 -9.44 2.55 -15.28
N PHE A 56 -8.99 3.77 -15.55
CA PHE A 56 -8.00 4.46 -14.74
C PHE A 56 -8.70 5.34 -13.70
N VAL A 57 -8.33 5.18 -12.44
CA VAL A 57 -8.90 5.93 -11.31
C VAL A 57 -7.78 6.69 -10.63
N GLN A 58 -7.76 8.01 -10.77
CA GLN A 58 -6.78 8.86 -10.11
C GLN A 58 -7.40 9.55 -8.89
N LEU A 59 -6.90 9.23 -7.70
CA LEU A 59 -7.29 9.86 -6.44
C LEU A 59 -6.40 11.08 -6.17
N TYR A 60 -6.95 12.29 -6.38
CA TYR A 60 -6.24 13.57 -6.29
C TYR A 60 -4.98 13.68 -7.18
N GLY A 61 -4.10 14.63 -6.88
CA GLY A 61 -2.86 14.88 -7.61
C GLY A 61 -3.01 15.76 -8.86
N PRO A 62 -2.00 15.83 -9.73
CA PRO A 62 -1.93 16.81 -10.80
C PRO A 62 -2.85 16.46 -11.98
N GLN A 63 -3.55 17.46 -12.49
CA GLN A 63 -4.41 17.36 -13.68
C GLN A 63 -3.64 16.88 -14.93
N PRO A 64 -2.41 17.34 -15.23
CA PRO A 64 -1.68 16.87 -16.41
C PRO A 64 -1.47 15.35 -16.48
N LEU A 65 -1.37 14.66 -15.35
CA LEU A 65 -1.24 13.19 -15.34
C LEU A 65 -2.56 12.50 -15.67
N PHE A 66 -3.67 13.06 -15.20
CA PHE A 66 -4.99 12.59 -15.54
C PHE A 66 -5.31 12.83 -17.02
N ASP A 67 -4.91 13.98 -17.56
CA ASP A 67 -5.10 14.32 -18.98
C ASP A 67 -4.42 13.30 -19.91
N VAL A 68 -3.25 12.77 -19.53
CA VAL A 68 -2.58 11.68 -20.26
C VAL A 68 -3.45 10.42 -20.30
N ALA A 69 -4.10 10.06 -19.20
CA ALA A 69 -5.02 8.92 -19.18
C ALA A 69 -6.26 9.18 -20.05
N VAL A 70 -6.82 10.39 -20.02
CA VAL A 70 -7.96 10.79 -20.86
C VAL A 70 -7.59 10.73 -22.34
N GLU A 71 -6.40 11.21 -22.73
CA GLU A 71 -5.92 11.18 -24.10
C GLU A 71 -5.77 9.74 -24.63
N HIS A 72 -5.26 8.82 -23.79
CA HIS A 72 -4.99 7.44 -24.19
C HIS A 72 -6.20 6.51 -24.10
N LEU A 73 -6.93 6.54 -22.98
CA LEU A 73 -8.03 5.63 -22.68
C LEU A 73 -9.42 6.21 -23.03
N GLY A 74 -9.52 7.54 -23.12
CA GLY A 74 -10.79 8.26 -23.24
C GLY A 74 -11.31 8.76 -21.89
N ALA A 75 -12.15 9.80 -21.96
CA ALA A 75 -12.77 10.40 -20.77
C ALA A 75 -13.73 9.44 -20.05
N ASP A 76 -14.41 8.54 -20.79
CA ASP A 76 -15.24 7.50 -20.19
C ASP A 76 -14.41 6.46 -19.43
N ARG A 77 -13.12 6.31 -19.72
CA ARG A 77 -12.21 5.34 -19.09
C ARG A 77 -11.24 5.95 -18.09
N SER A 78 -11.44 7.22 -17.74
CA SER A 78 -10.58 7.93 -16.80
C SER A 78 -11.46 8.63 -15.77
N VAL A 79 -11.34 8.24 -14.51
CA VAL A 79 -12.09 8.82 -13.37
C VAL A 79 -11.14 9.62 -12.51
N TYR A 80 -11.51 10.88 -12.29
CA TYR A 80 -10.79 11.74 -11.37
C TYR A 80 -11.52 11.77 -10.02
N LEU A 81 -11.00 11.00 -9.08
CA LEU A 81 -11.66 10.69 -7.81
C LEU A 81 -11.34 11.77 -6.77
N ARG A 82 -12.36 12.50 -6.33
CA ARG A 82 -12.27 13.52 -5.26
C ARG A 82 -13.56 13.57 -4.46
N ALA A 83 -13.46 13.67 -3.14
CA ALA A 83 -14.59 13.93 -2.25
C ALA A 83 -14.16 14.82 -1.08
N PRO A 84 -15.03 15.68 -0.52
CA PRO A 84 -14.67 16.41 0.68
C PRO A 84 -14.47 15.43 1.85
N PHE A 85 -13.34 15.56 2.53
CA PHE A 85 -13.08 14.84 3.77
C PHE A 85 -14.13 15.27 4.81
N PRO A 86 -14.73 14.35 5.56
CA PRO A 86 -15.76 14.69 6.53
C PRO A 86 -15.17 15.44 7.73
N GLU A 87 -15.97 16.34 8.33
CA GLU A 87 -15.51 17.23 9.42
C GLU A 87 -15.17 16.48 10.71
N ASP A 88 -15.79 15.33 10.93
CA ASP A 88 -15.57 14.43 12.08
C ASP A 88 -14.45 13.40 11.84
N GLU A 89 -13.75 13.52 10.71
CA GLU A 89 -12.65 12.63 10.31
C GLU A 89 -13.06 11.15 10.18
N ASP A 90 -14.35 10.86 9.95
CA ASP A 90 -14.82 9.49 9.71
C ASP A 90 -14.33 8.94 8.36
N MET A 91 -13.29 8.11 8.43
CA MET A 91 -12.72 7.44 7.25
C MET A 91 -13.72 6.56 6.50
N ARG A 92 -14.69 5.92 7.18
CA ARG A 92 -15.68 5.06 6.51
C ARG A 92 -16.61 5.88 5.64
N GLU A 93 -17.10 6.99 6.18
CA GLU A 93 -17.91 7.95 5.43
C GLU A 93 -17.11 8.54 4.25
N TYR A 94 -15.84 8.85 4.47
CA TYR A 94 -14.98 9.36 3.40
C TYR A 94 -14.84 8.36 2.24
N TYR A 95 -14.57 7.09 2.51
CA TYR A 95 -14.51 6.06 1.47
C TYR A 95 -15.83 5.88 0.76
N ARG A 96 -16.95 5.88 1.49
CA ARG A 96 -18.30 5.82 0.88
C ARG A 96 -18.52 6.96 -0.12
N ARG A 97 -18.08 8.19 0.20
CA ARG A 97 -18.19 9.34 -0.71
C ARG A 97 -17.33 9.17 -1.96
N LEU A 98 -16.10 8.67 -1.82
CA LEU A 98 -15.25 8.38 -2.98
C LEU A 98 -15.91 7.33 -3.88
N MET A 99 -16.44 6.26 -3.31
CA MET A 99 -17.09 5.18 -4.08
C MET A 99 -18.34 5.65 -4.80
N ALA A 100 -19.13 6.56 -4.20
CA ALA A 100 -20.26 7.17 -4.89
C ALA A 100 -19.84 7.88 -6.19
N VAL A 101 -18.70 8.60 -6.19
CA VAL A 101 -18.18 9.26 -7.41
C VAL A 101 -17.77 8.23 -8.47
N LEU A 102 -17.14 7.13 -8.06
CA LEU A 102 -16.74 6.06 -8.99
C LEU A 102 -17.96 5.35 -9.60
N HIS A 103 -18.97 5.04 -8.79
CA HIS A 103 -20.22 4.42 -9.26
C HIS A 103 -20.97 5.36 -10.21
N GLU A 104 -21.10 6.63 -9.88
CA GLU A 104 -21.73 7.64 -10.75
C GLU A 104 -21.03 7.72 -12.12
N HIS A 105 -19.70 7.67 -12.14
CA HIS A 105 -18.92 7.64 -13.38
C HIS A 105 -19.22 6.39 -14.22
N VAL A 106 -19.18 5.21 -13.59
CA VAL A 106 -19.46 3.92 -14.25
C VAL A 106 -20.87 3.91 -14.85
N GLU A 107 -21.87 4.37 -14.10
CA GLU A 107 -23.26 4.46 -14.54
C GLU A 107 -23.45 5.46 -15.68
N THR A 108 -22.93 6.69 -15.53
CA THR A 108 -23.07 7.77 -16.52
C THR A 108 -22.50 7.38 -17.88
N HIS A 109 -21.42 6.60 -17.89
CA HIS A 109 -20.76 6.16 -19.12
C HIS A 109 -21.21 4.79 -19.62
N GLY A 110 -22.19 4.15 -18.97
CA GLY A 110 -22.71 2.84 -19.36
C GLY A 110 -21.64 1.75 -19.37
N LEU A 111 -20.71 1.85 -18.40
CA LEU A 111 -19.65 0.87 -18.20
C LEU A 111 -20.16 -0.29 -17.36
N GLU A 112 -19.54 -1.45 -17.52
CA GLU A 112 -19.84 -2.63 -16.74
C GLU A 112 -18.59 -3.07 -15.97
N LEU A 113 -18.68 -3.06 -14.64
CA LEU A 113 -17.67 -3.61 -13.75
C LEU A 113 -18.20 -4.94 -13.22
N ASP A 114 -17.48 -6.02 -13.47
CA ASP A 114 -17.76 -7.34 -12.90
C ASP A 114 -16.74 -7.65 -11.80
N PRO A 115 -17.11 -7.52 -10.51
CA PRO A 115 -16.20 -7.73 -9.38
C PRO A 115 -15.60 -9.15 -9.32
N GLU A 116 -16.23 -10.14 -9.95
CA GLU A 116 -15.77 -11.53 -9.96
C GLU A 116 -14.57 -11.75 -10.88
N THR A 117 -14.49 -10.97 -11.96
CA THR A 117 -13.51 -11.21 -13.04
C THR A 117 -12.58 -10.05 -13.31
N VAL A 118 -12.91 -8.84 -12.85
CA VAL A 118 -12.06 -7.67 -13.06
C VAL A 118 -10.72 -7.86 -12.35
N THR A 119 -9.64 -7.54 -13.06
CA THR A 119 -8.31 -7.48 -12.46
C THR A 119 -8.00 -6.06 -12.03
N SER A 120 -7.17 -5.87 -11.02
CA SER A 120 -6.85 -4.52 -10.54
C SER A 120 -5.42 -4.40 -10.03
N GLU A 121 -4.85 -3.20 -10.10
CA GLU A 121 -3.54 -2.89 -9.53
C GLU A 121 -3.45 -1.51 -8.87
N LEU A 122 -2.53 -1.36 -7.92
CA LEU A 122 -2.32 -0.16 -7.11
C LEU A 122 -1.00 0.51 -7.42
N TRP A 123 -1.07 1.81 -7.69
CA TRP A 123 0.05 2.72 -7.90
C TRP A 123 -0.10 3.93 -6.98
N GLY A 124 0.97 4.69 -6.76
CA GLY A 124 0.86 5.99 -6.09
C GLY A 124 1.88 6.26 -5.00
N GLU A 125 1.56 7.20 -4.13
CA GLU A 125 2.42 7.64 -3.04
C GLU A 125 2.12 6.90 -1.74
N SER A 126 3.16 6.70 -0.91
CA SER A 126 3.11 5.99 0.38
C SER A 126 2.67 4.54 0.22
N PHE A 127 3.63 3.69 -0.15
CA PHE A 127 3.45 2.23 -0.28
C PHE A 127 2.86 1.60 0.98
N GLU A 128 3.33 2.03 2.15
CA GLU A 128 2.91 1.54 3.46
C GLU A 128 1.58 2.14 3.91
N GLY A 129 1.40 3.44 3.64
CA GLY A 129 0.25 4.22 4.06
C GLY A 129 -0.79 4.33 2.97
N CYS A 130 -0.76 5.43 2.20
CA CYS A 130 -1.88 5.81 1.34
C CYS A 130 -2.27 4.71 0.33
N VAL A 131 -1.33 4.22 -0.48
CA VAL A 131 -1.65 3.23 -1.52
C VAL A 131 -2.26 1.96 -0.91
N ASN A 132 -1.67 1.46 0.18
CA ASN A 132 -2.16 0.30 0.92
C ASN A 132 -3.57 0.55 1.48
N GLY A 133 -3.75 1.65 2.20
CA GLY A 133 -4.99 1.95 2.90
C GLY A 133 -6.17 2.19 1.96
N TYR A 134 -5.99 2.97 0.90
CA TYR A 134 -7.04 3.16 -0.11
C TYR A 134 -7.26 1.91 -0.95
N GLY A 135 -6.22 1.16 -1.28
CA GLY A 135 -6.35 -0.07 -2.06
C GLY A 135 -7.25 -1.11 -1.40
N GLY A 136 -7.07 -1.31 -0.09
CA GLY A 136 -7.95 -2.17 0.71
C GLY A 136 -9.38 -1.64 0.79
N ALA A 137 -9.57 -0.33 0.95
CA ALA A 137 -10.90 0.30 0.93
C ALA A 137 -11.61 0.11 -0.42
N PHE A 138 -10.90 0.28 -1.54
CA PHE A 138 -11.47 0.07 -2.86
C PHE A 138 -11.86 -1.39 -3.09
N ALA A 139 -11.06 -2.33 -2.62
CA ALA A 139 -11.39 -3.76 -2.69
C ALA A 139 -12.68 -4.07 -1.91
N GLU A 140 -12.78 -3.54 -0.69
CA GLU A 140 -13.93 -3.72 0.20
C GLU A 140 -15.21 -3.16 -0.42
N HIS A 141 -15.19 -1.89 -0.83
CA HIS A 141 -16.39 -1.20 -1.30
C HIS A 141 -16.83 -1.57 -2.71
N LEU A 142 -15.91 -2.04 -3.57
CA LEU A 142 -16.26 -2.55 -4.90
C LEU A 142 -16.53 -4.05 -4.90
N GLU A 143 -16.48 -4.71 -3.72
CA GLU A 143 -16.69 -6.14 -3.54
C GLU A 143 -15.80 -7.00 -4.46
N LEU A 144 -14.55 -6.56 -4.68
CA LEU A 144 -13.65 -7.21 -5.62
C LEU A 144 -13.29 -8.62 -5.13
N ASN A 145 -13.60 -9.63 -5.94
CA ASN A 145 -13.18 -11.00 -5.64
C ASN A 145 -11.64 -11.12 -5.66
N GLN A 146 -10.97 -10.36 -6.52
CA GLN A 146 -9.50 -10.25 -6.51
C GLN A 146 -9.10 -8.86 -6.00
N PRO A 147 -8.44 -8.76 -4.84
CA PRO A 147 -8.02 -7.46 -4.35
C PRO A 147 -6.97 -6.84 -5.30
N PRO A 148 -6.87 -5.49 -5.33
CA PRO A 148 -5.88 -4.80 -6.14
C PRO A 148 -4.46 -5.27 -5.86
N ARG A 149 -3.78 -5.70 -6.92
CA ARG A 149 -2.38 -6.09 -6.83
C ARG A 149 -1.51 -4.87 -6.61
N MET A 150 -0.86 -4.81 -5.46
CA MET A 150 0.15 -3.79 -5.19
C MET A 150 1.37 -3.97 -6.13
N ARG A 151 1.75 -2.90 -6.83
CA ARG A 151 2.91 -2.83 -7.73
C ARG A 151 3.98 -1.96 -7.08
N PHE A 152 4.86 -2.53 -6.26
CA PHE A 152 5.86 -1.76 -5.49
C PHE A 152 6.69 -0.80 -6.35
N GLU A 153 7.07 -1.22 -7.56
CA GLU A 153 7.81 -0.40 -8.52
C GLU A 153 7.03 0.82 -9.05
N MET A 154 5.70 0.80 -8.90
CA MET A 154 4.77 1.87 -9.24
C MET A 154 4.38 2.69 -8.00
N THR A 155 5.11 2.54 -6.89
CA THR A 155 4.87 3.29 -5.66
C THR A 155 6.06 4.10 -5.20
N VAL A 156 5.80 5.11 -4.36
CA VAL A 156 6.80 5.83 -3.58
C VAL A 156 6.76 5.28 -2.15
N PRO A 157 7.77 4.52 -1.68
CA PRO A 157 7.80 4.03 -0.31
C PRO A 157 8.16 5.15 0.68
N ASP A 158 7.51 5.14 1.84
CA ASP A 158 7.82 6.07 2.93
C ASP A 158 9.13 5.68 3.62
N ALA A 159 9.40 4.38 3.78
CA ALA A 159 10.62 3.89 4.37
C ALA A 159 11.81 3.97 3.40
N ARG A 160 12.75 4.89 3.66
CA ARG A 160 13.93 5.08 2.82
C ARG A 160 14.81 3.83 2.67
N PHE A 161 14.80 2.94 3.67
CA PHE A 161 15.63 1.74 3.64
C PHE A 161 15.10 0.65 2.70
N VAL A 162 13.82 0.68 2.30
CA VAL A 162 13.28 -0.23 1.27
C VAL A 162 13.40 0.33 -0.14
N HIS A 163 13.65 1.63 -0.29
CA HIS A 163 13.95 2.24 -1.57
C HIS A 163 15.24 1.66 -2.16
N GLY A 164 15.19 1.23 -3.43
CA GLY A 164 16.31 0.57 -4.08
C GLY A 164 16.65 -0.80 -3.49
N SER A 165 15.67 -1.47 -2.87
CA SER A 165 15.81 -2.87 -2.45
C SER A 165 16.33 -3.74 -3.59
N ILE A 166 17.21 -4.68 -3.24
CA ILE A 166 17.86 -5.62 -4.16
C ILE A 166 16.82 -6.59 -4.74
N ARG A 167 15.89 -7.02 -3.88
CA ARG A 167 14.71 -7.79 -4.25
C ARG A 167 13.57 -7.50 -3.28
N HIS A 168 12.36 -7.72 -3.76
CA HIS A 168 11.17 -7.71 -2.94
C HIS A 168 10.19 -8.78 -3.42
N GLU A 169 9.43 -9.35 -2.49
CA GLU A 169 8.35 -10.29 -2.81
C GLU A 169 7.19 -10.09 -1.81
N PRO A 170 5.93 -10.15 -2.26
CA PRO A 170 4.81 -10.42 -1.38
C PRO A 170 4.73 -11.91 -1.08
N ILE A 171 4.47 -12.27 0.18
CA ILE A 171 4.07 -13.62 0.57
C ILE A 171 2.69 -13.58 1.22
N PRO A 172 1.74 -14.43 0.81
CA PRO A 172 0.43 -14.49 1.42
C PRO A 172 0.51 -15.12 2.81
N ILE A 173 -0.23 -14.56 3.78
CA ILE A 173 -0.42 -15.17 5.10
C ILE A 173 -1.58 -16.17 5.00
N PRO A 174 -1.34 -17.47 5.28
CA PRO A 174 -2.35 -18.52 5.08
C PRO A 174 -3.68 -18.25 5.77
N GLY A 175 -4.78 -18.47 5.04
CA GLY A 175 -6.14 -18.32 5.57
C GLY A 175 -6.62 -16.88 5.74
N THR A 176 -5.88 -15.89 5.24
CA THR A 176 -6.24 -14.47 5.32
C THR A 176 -6.04 -13.73 3.99
N ASP A 177 -6.53 -12.50 3.92
CA ASP A 177 -6.26 -11.55 2.83
C ASP A 177 -5.00 -10.70 3.05
N VAL A 178 -4.18 -11.03 4.06
CA VAL A 178 -3.00 -10.26 4.41
C VAL A 178 -1.79 -10.76 3.63
N GLU A 179 -1.00 -9.83 3.11
CA GLU A 179 0.31 -10.11 2.55
C GLU A 179 1.41 -9.57 3.47
N ALA A 180 2.47 -10.35 3.66
CA ALA A 180 3.73 -9.81 4.14
C ALA A 180 4.59 -9.42 2.95
N TRP A 181 5.02 -8.17 2.90
CA TRP A 181 5.93 -7.65 1.87
C TRP A 181 7.35 -7.71 2.39
N LEU A 182 8.18 -8.55 1.78
CA LEU A 182 9.57 -8.78 2.18
C LEU A 182 10.52 -8.05 1.25
N PHE A 183 11.59 -7.50 1.82
CA PHE A 183 12.60 -6.73 1.11
C PHE A 183 13.99 -7.23 1.51
N GLU A 184 14.88 -7.42 0.53
CA GLU A 184 16.32 -7.40 0.76
C GLU A 184 16.79 -5.97 0.52
N CYS A 185 17.14 -5.26 1.59
CA CYS A 185 17.57 -3.87 1.53
C CYS A 185 18.97 -3.75 0.90
N HIS A 186 19.33 -2.54 0.47
CA HIS A 186 20.64 -2.26 -0.15
C HIS A 186 21.82 -2.53 0.81
N ASP A 187 21.59 -2.45 2.12
CA ASP A 187 22.54 -2.76 3.19
C ASP A 187 22.63 -4.27 3.50
N ARG A 188 22.00 -5.12 2.68
CA ARG A 188 21.90 -6.60 2.83
C ARG A 188 21.12 -7.07 4.05
N THR A 189 20.52 -6.17 4.81
CA THR A 189 19.53 -6.57 5.82
C THR A 189 18.21 -6.92 5.13
N SER A 190 17.33 -7.59 5.86
CA SER A 190 15.96 -7.85 5.38
C SER A 190 14.97 -6.99 6.14
N ALA A 191 13.87 -6.62 5.48
CA ALA A 191 12.75 -5.91 6.09
C ALA A 191 11.43 -6.57 5.68
N ALA A 192 10.41 -6.47 6.52
CA ALA A 192 9.06 -6.88 6.20
C ALA A 192 8.02 -5.94 6.81
N THR A 193 6.94 -5.70 6.07
CA THR A 193 5.70 -5.08 6.58
C THR A 193 4.50 -5.97 6.21
N PHE A 194 3.39 -5.82 6.93
CA PHE A 194 2.17 -6.60 6.71
C PHE A 194 1.06 -5.68 6.26
N GLN A 195 0.35 -6.07 5.21
CA GLN A 195 -0.66 -5.23 4.61
C GLN A 195 -1.94 -6.03 4.33
N PRO A 196 -3.12 -5.58 4.81
CA PRO A 196 -4.37 -6.14 4.38
C PRO A 196 -4.64 -5.80 2.91
N ARG A 197 -5.35 -6.66 2.20
CA ARG A 197 -5.68 -6.45 0.78
C ARG A 197 -7.16 -6.21 0.53
N ARG A 198 -8.04 -6.60 1.46
CA ARG A 198 -9.50 -6.48 1.33
C ARG A 198 -10.15 -5.57 2.37
N THR A 199 -9.37 -4.92 3.22
CA THR A 199 -9.86 -3.99 4.25
C THR A 199 -9.02 -2.73 4.24
N ALA A 200 -9.64 -1.59 4.52
CA ALA A 200 -8.92 -0.33 4.68
C ALA A 200 -7.89 -0.43 5.81
N ALA A 201 -6.59 -0.30 5.48
CA ALA A 201 -5.50 -0.61 6.42
C ALA A 201 -5.58 0.19 7.74
N TRP A 202 -5.96 1.46 7.71
CA TRP A 202 -6.09 2.29 8.91
C TRP A 202 -7.24 1.89 9.85
N LEU A 203 -8.20 1.10 9.35
CA LEU A 203 -9.34 0.61 10.12
C LEU A 203 -9.19 -0.86 10.52
N ASP A 204 -8.07 -1.50 10.17
CA ASP A 204 -7.86 -2.92 10.41
C ASP A 204 -7.29 -3.20 11.80
N GLU A 205 -8.19 -3.66 12.67
CA GLU A 205 -7.92 -3.97 14.08
C GLU A 205 -7.39 -5.39 14.29
N ARG A 206 -7.32 -6.22 13.25
CA ARG A 206 -6.74 -7.57 13.36
C ARG A 206 -5.26 -7.47 13.71
N ARG A 207 -4.76 -8.46 14.44
CA ARG A 207 -3.38 -8.47 14.95
C ARG A 207 -2.53 -9.48 14.19
N VAL A 208 -1.38 -9.03 13.69
CA VAL A 208 -0.32 -9.91 13.21
C VAL A 208 0.50 -10.36 14.41
N LYS A 209 0.71 -11.67 14.53
CA LYS A 209 1.59 -12.32 15.49
C LYS A 209 2.74 -12.98 14.78
N VAL A 210 3.96 -12.75 15.27
CA VAL A 210 5.17 -13.34 14.71
C VAL A 210 6.18 -13.63 15.83
N MET A 211 6.86 -14.77 15.74
CA MET A 211 7.90 -15.16 16.70
C MET A 211 9.24 -14.54 16.28
N LEU A 212 9.75 -13.60 17.07
CA LEU A 212 10.94 -12.83 16.75
C LEU A 212 12.09 -13.14 17.70
N ASP A 213 13.30 -13.23 17.14
CA ASP A 213 14.54 -13.34 17.89
C ASP A 213 14.97 -11.98 18.41
N ASP A 214 15.04 -11.81 19.73
CA ASP A 214 15.25 -10.52 20.40
C ASP A 214 16.68 -9.97 20.28
N ARG A 215 17.58 -10.70 19.61
CA ARG A 215 18.94 -10.27 19.32
C ARG A 215 19.12 -9.95 17.84
N ARG A 216 18.50 -10.73 16.96
CA ARG A 216 18.74 -10.72 15.52
C ARG A 216 17.62 -10.06 14.72
N ILE A 217 16.48 -9.76 15.35
CA ILE A 217 15.36 -9.07 14.72
C ILE A 217 14.96 -7.88 15.57
N GLN A 218 14.56 -6.81 14.91
CA GLN A 218 13.96 -5.65 15.53
C GLN A 218 12.68 -5.27 14.81
N VAL A 219 11.76 -4.62 15.50
CA VAL A 219 10.67 -3.85 14.86
C VAL A 219 11.05 -2.39 14.93
N CYS A 220 10.94 -1.67 13.81
CA CYS A 220 11.23 -0.24 13.75
C CYS A 220 10.13 0.53 13.03
N THR A 221 10.10 1.84 13.24
CA THR A 221 9.29 2.75 12.41
C THR A 221 9.83 2.81 10.97
N LYS A 222 9.09 3.41 10.04
CA LYS A 222 9.56 3.68 8.67
C LYS A 222 10.74 4.66 8.62
N LEU A 223 10.95 5.42 9.70
CA LEU A 223 12.13 6.26 9.91
C LEU A 223 13.34 5.49 10.48
N GLY A 224 13.16 4.22 10.84
CA GLY A 224 14.21 3.36 11.36
C GLY A 224 14.39 3.41 12.88
N HIS A 225 13.47 4.04 13.63
CA HIS A 225 13.53 4.04 15.09
C HIS A 225 13.07 2.68 15.64
N THR A 226 13.91 2.02 16.43
CA THR A 226 13.59 0.73 17.04
C THR A 226 12.47 0.87 18.08
N ILE A 227 11.44 0.04 17.94
CA ILE A 227 10.29 -0.10 18.83
C ILE A 227 10.41 -1.38 19.65
N TRP A 228 10.90 -2.46 19.02
CA TRP A 228 11.07 -3.76 19.64
C TRP A 228 12.44 -4.36 19.27
N PRO A 229 13.13 -5.05 20.18
CA PRO A 229 12.77 -5.23 21.59
C PRO A 229 12.89 -3.91 22.39
N GLU A 230 12.01 -3.71 23.38
CA GLU A 230 12.01 -2.50 24.22
C GLU A 230 13.36 -2.30 24.93
N THR A 231 13.97 -3.39 25.37
CA THR A 231 15.32 -3.41 25.94
C THR A 231 16.30 -4.01 24.95
N PRO A 232 17.28 -3.23 24.46
CA PRO A 232 18.29 -3.73 23.54
C PRO A 232 19.04 -4.95 24.07
N TRP A 233 19.43 -5.83 23.16
CA TRP A 233 20.30 -6.94 23.52
C TRP A 233 21.68 -6.45 23.97
N HIS A 234 22.26 -7.13 24.97
CA HIS A 234 23.62 -6.86 25.43
C HIS A 234 24.38 -8.16 25.64
N LYS A 235 25.72 -8.08 25.56
CA LYS A 235 26.63 -9.19 25.84
C LYS A 235 26.34 -9.68 27.27
N ASN A 236 25.81 -10.90 27.40
CA ASN A 236 25.33 -11.60 28.61
C ASN A 236 23.81 -11.75 28.74
N LYS A 237 22.99 -11.09 27.92
CA LYS A 237 21.55 -11.38 27.83
C LYS A 237 21.33 -12.69 27.05
N PRO A 238 20.62 -13.69 27.60
CA PRO A 238 20.21 -14.87 26.84
C PRO A 238 19.38 -14.46 25.63
N GLU A 239 19.68 -15.04 24.48
CA GLU A 239 18.88 -14.90 23.26
C GLU A 239 17.52 -15.59 23.46
N GLN A 240 16.44 -14.89 23.12
CA GLN A 240 15.09 -15.41 23.28
C GLN A 240 14.29 -15.21 21.99
N THR A 241 13.44 -16.19 21.70
CA THR A 241 12.39 -16.05 20.69
C THR A 241 11.11 -15.69 21.41
N LEU A 242 10.57 -14.50 21.12
CA LEU A 242 9.41 -13.93 21.79
C LEU A 242 8.31 -13.63 20.78
N GLU A 243 7.06 -13.74 21.20
CA GLU A 243 5.94 -13.29 20.38
C GLU A 243 5.95 -11.77 20.29
N TYR A 244 5.91 -11.25 19.07
CA TYR A 244 5.54 -9.87 18.76
C TYR A 244 4.14 -9.88 18.15
N ALA A 245 3.23 -9.14 18.76
CA ALA A 245 1.85 -9.02 18.30
C ALA A 245 1.50 -7.55 18.11
N GLU A 246 0.99 -7.17 16.94
CA GLU A 246 0.52 -5.81 16.70
C GLU A 246 -0.64 -5.72 15.70
N LYS A 247 -1.48 -4.70 15.82
CA LYS A 247 -2.55 -4.41 14.85
C LYS A 247 -2.01 -4.14 13.44
N LEU A 248 -2.77 -4.53 12.42
CA LEU A 248 -2.45 -4.25 11.02
C LEU A 248 -2.37 -2.75 10.72
N SER A 249 -3.24 -1.95 11.34
CA SER A 249 -3.23 -0.48 11.19
C SER A 249 -1.92 0.19 11.61
N GLU A 250 -1.12 -0.46 12.47
CA GLU A 250 0.18 0.02 12.89
C GLU A 250 1.29 -0.28 11.87
N PHE A 251 1.12 -1.25 10.98
CA PHE A 251 2.10 -1.59 9.94
C PHE A 251 2.17 -0.57 8.80
N ASN A 252 1.31 0.45 8.82
CA ASN A 252 1.47 1.67 8.02
C ASN A 252 2.72 2.48 8.44
N ASP A 253 3.25 2.26 9.64
CA ASP A 253 4.50 2.87 10.12
C ASP A 253 5.57 1.85 10.51
N ARG A 254 5.24 0.55 10.62
CA ARG A 254 6.14 -0.45 11.21
C ARG A 254 6.75 -1.42 10.21
N TYR A 255 7.99 -1.79 10.49
CA TYR A 255 8.75 -2.79 9.78
C TYR A 255 9.43 -3.76 10.74
N VAL A 256 9.34 -5.06 10.46
CA VAL A 256 10.22 -6.07 11.04
C VAL A 256 11.53 -6.06 10.26
N ARG A 257 12.69 -5.89 10.89
CA ARG A 257 14.01 -5.86 10.25
C ARG A 257 14.96 -6.87 10.84
N SER A 258 15.72 -7.57 9.99
CA SER A 258 16.76 -8.49 10.41
C SER A 258 18.12 -7.80 10.55
N ILE A 259 18.93 -8.31 11.48
CA ILE A 259 20.32 -7.94 11.68
C ILE A 259 21.15 -9.22 11.61
N GLY A 260 21.79 -9.46 10.45
CA GLY A 260 22.68 -10.61 10.27
C GLY A 260 21.96 -11.96 10.11
N ILE A 261 20.68 -11.96 9.72
CA ILE A 261 19.96 -13.19 9.33
C ILE A 261 19.94 -13.27 7.80
N PRO A 262 20.29 -14.42 7.19
CA PRO A 262 20.08 -14.65 5.76
C PRO A 262 18.63 -14.43 5.36
N TYR A 263 18.40 -13.84 4.19
CA TYR A 263 17.05 -13.51 3.72
C TYR A 263 16.08 -14.71 3.74
N ASP A 264 16.53 -15.89 3.33
CA ASP A 264 15.66 -17.08 3.26
C ASP A 264 15.25 -17.58 4.65
N ASP A 265 16.08 -17.35 5.68
CA ASP A 265 15.73 -17.66 7.06
C ASP A 265 14.79 -16.59 7.64
N PHE A 266 15.04 -15.32 7.32
CA PHE A 266 14.11 -14.24 7.65
C PHE A 266 12.72 -14.48 7.02
N ARG A 267 12.70 -14.91 5.76
CA ARG A 267 11.48 -15.26 5.03
C ARG A 267 10.68 -16.35 5.73
N LYS A 268 11.33 -17.40 6.25
CA LYS A 268 10.66 -18.45 7.03
C LYS A 268 10.03 -17.89 8.31
N THR A 269 10.73 -17.00 9.01
CA THR A 269 10.20 -16.34 10.21
C THR A 269 8.95 -15.52 9.90
N ILE A 270 8.98 -14.71 8.84
CA ILE A 270 7.83 -13.87 8.45
C ILE A 270 6.68 -14.71 7.90
N ALA A 271 6.97 -15.77 7.12
CA ALA A 271 5.95 -16.68 6.59
C ALA A 271 5.21 -17.48 7.67
N ALA A 272 5.78 -17.60 8.87
CA ALA A 272 5.17 -18.25 10.02
C ALA A 272 4.25 -17.31 10.82
N ALA A 273 4.07 -16.05 10.38
CA ALA A 273 3.15 -15.13 11.02
C ALA A 273 1.70 -15.63 10.96
N VAL A 274 0.92 -15.25 11.97
CA VAL A 274 -0.51 -15.55 12.09
C VAL A 274 -1.26 -14.24 12.22
N VAL A 275 -2.45 -14.15 11.66
CA VAL A 275 -3.35 -13.00 11.83
C VAL A 275 -4.53 -13.43 12.69
N GLU A 276 -4.77 -12.71 13.77
CA GLU A 276 -5.87 -12.95 14.72
C GLU A 276 -6.88 -11.81 14.71
N GLY A 277 -8.14 -12.16 14.93
CA GLY A 277 -9.27 -11.24 14.93
C GLY A 277 -10.21 -11.48 13.76
N THR A 278 -11.48 -11.16 13.94
CA THR A 278 -12.45 -11.11 12.85
C THR A 278 -12.15 -9.86 12.04
N GLY A 279 -11.82 -10.02 10.75
CA GLY A 279 -11.96 -8.90 9.82
C GLY A 279 -13.40 -8.43 9.92
N THR A 280 -13.65 -7.14 10.02
CA THR A 280 -15.01 -6.61 10.10
C THR A 280 -15.76 -6.98 8.82
N THR A 281 -16.42 -8.13 8.81
CA THR A 281 -17.41 -8.56 7.81
C THR A 281 -18.83 -8.52 8.37
N ASP A 282 -19.03 -7.93 9.54
CA ASP A 282 -20.35 -7.74 10.13
C ASP A 282 -20.82 -6.31 9.85
N GLY A 283 -21.41 -6.09 8.67
CA GLY A 283 -21.85 -4.76 8.25
C GLY A 283 -22.70 -4.69 6.99
N HIS A 284 -23.42 -5.75 6.61
CA HIS A 284 -24.51 -5.65 5.64
C HIS A 284 -25.82 -6.04 6.31
N GLY A 285 -26.48 -5.04 6.88
CA GLY A 285 -27.89 -5.02 7.22
C GLY A 285 -28.56 -3.87 6.48
#